data_AF-A0A0L0F7G2-F1
#
_entry.id   AF-A0A0L0F7G2-F1
#
_cell.length_a   1.000
_cell.length_b   1.000
_cell.length_c   1.000
_cell.angle_alpha   90.00
_cell.angle_beta   90.00
_cell.angle_gamma   90.00
#
_symmetry.space_group_name_H-M   'P 1'
#
loop_
_entity.id
_entity.type
_entity.pdbx_description
1 polymer ?
#
loop_
_entity_poly.entity_id
_entity_poly.type
_entity_poly.pdbx_seq_one_letter_code
_entity_poly.pdbx_strand_id
1 'polypeptide(L)'
;MGSQLTIKANRISGALLHSHVQTYPKEVGPAQQQVTTYSHKDHNNNWMIKPYDESPYLGAENVRLLRHGDYIRLEHMSTKRLLHSHKENAPITTKHKQ
;
A
#
# COMPACT_ATOMS: atom_id res chain seq x y z
N MET A 1 -3.06 -16.94 3.82
CA MET A 1 -2.68 -16.03 2.74
C MET A 1 -3.90 -15.20 2.36
N GLY A 2 -3.77 -13.88 2.24
CA GLY A 2 -4.85 -13.01 1.75
C GLY A 2 -4.89 -12.97 0.22
N SER A 3 -5.73 -12.10 -0.34
CA SER A 3 -5.77 -11.86 -1.78
C SER A 3 -4.62 -10.93 -2.21
N GLN A 4 -3.87 -11.35 -3.25
CA GLN A 4 -2.90 -10.51 -3.94
C GLN A 4 -3.59 -9.71 -5.05
N LEU A 5 -3.26 -8.43 -5.17
CA LEU A 5 -3.85 -7.54 -6.15
C LEU A 5 -2.88 -6.44 -6.61
N THR A 6 -3.29 -5.71 -7.65
CA THR A 6 -2.72 -4.42 -8.04
C THR A 6 -3.84 -3.37 -7.97
N ILE A 7 -3.53 -2.14 -7.54
CA ILE A 7 -4.52 -1.07 -7.39
C ILE A 7 -4.23 0.02 -8.42
N LYS A 8 -5.20 0.39 -9.25
CA LYS A 8 -5.07 1.47 -10.25
C LYS A 8 -5.87 2.69 -9.83
N ALA A 9 -5.27 3.88 -9.91
CA ALA A 9 -6.01 5.12 -9.69
C ALA A 9 -7.10 5.30 -10.77
N ASN A 10 -8.35 5.55 -10.35
CA ASN A 10 -9.46 5.78 -11.26
C ASN A 10 -9.46 7.22 -11.80
N ARG A 11 -8.53 7.53 -12.70
CA ARG A 11 -8.41 8.82 -13.39
C ARG A 11 -7.85 8.64 -14.79
N ILE A 12 -7.97 9.67 -15.64
CA ILE A 12 -7.29 9.71 -16.95
C ILE A 12 -5.79 9.56 -16.70
N SER A 13 -5.16 8.62 -17.41
CA SER A 13 -3.76 8.24 -17.21
C SER A 13 -3.41 7.79 -15.77
N GLY A 14 -4.37 7.18 -15.07
CA GLY A 14 -4.15 6.59 -13.76
C GLY A 14 -3.09 5.49 -13.78
N ALA A 15 -2.14 5.55 -12.86
CA ALA A 15 -1.06 4.58 -12.69
C ALA A 15 -1.35 3.62 -11.52
N LEU A 16 -0.53 2.57 -11.39
CA LEU A 16 -0.67 1.51 -10.41
C LEU A 16 0.04 1.88 -9.10
N LEU A 17 -0.58 1.63 -7.95
CA LEU A 17 0.06 1.77 -6.64
C LEU A 17 1.34 0.92 -6.58
N HIS A 18 2.45 1.56 -6.23
CA HIS A 18 3.79 0.99 -6.37
C HIS A 18 4.66 1.30 -5.16
N SER A 19 5.63 0.44 -4.84
CA SER A 19 6.67 0.73 -3.85
C SER A 19 7.97 -0.02 -4.17
N HIS A 20 9.09 0.46 -3.66
CA HIS A 20 10.41 -0.11 -3.93
C HIS A 20 11.34 0.13 -2.73
N VAL A 21 12.53 -0.46 -2.72
CA VAL A 21 13.44 -0.44 -1.55
C VAL A 21 13.93 0.96 -1.17
N GLN A 22 13.95 1.90 -2.11
CA GLN A 22 14.39 3.28 -1.88
C GLN A 22 13.46 4.02 -0.90
N THR A 23 14.06 4.86 -0.06
CA THR A 23 13.38 5.66 0.96
C THR A 23 13.24 7.12 0.53
N TYR A 24 12.33 7.86 1.16
CA TYR A 24 12.27 9.31 0.98
C TYR A 24 13.60 9.95 1.43
N PRO A 25 14.03 11.05 0.78
CA PRO A 25 15.17 11.85 1.24
C PRO A 25 14.94 12.34 2.68
N LYS A 26 16.03 12.48 3.44
CA LYS A 26 15.96 12.87 4.87
C LYS A 26 15.37 14.28 5.06
N GLU A 27 15.48 15.11 4.04
CA GLU A 27 14.97 16.49 4.02
C GLU A 27 13.44 16.54 3.97
N VAL A 28 12.78 15.45 3.56
CA VAL A 28 11.33 15.36 3.42
C VAL A 28 10.66 14.82 4.69
N GLY A 29 11.37 14.03 5.49
CA GLY A 29 10.79 13.39 6.67
C GLY A 29 11.59 12.18 7.16
N PRO A 30 10.94 11.20 7.81
CA PRO A 30 11.60 10.13 8.58
C PRO A 30 12.34 9.06 7.75
N ALA A 31 12.71 9.35 6.50
CA ALA A 31 13.40 8.44 5.59
C ALA A 31 12.73 7.06 5.48
N GLN A 32 11.39 7.03 5.49
CA GLN A 32 10.60 5.83 5.30
C GLN A 32 10.55 5.40 3.83
N GLN A 33 10.16 4.14 3.58
CA GLN A 33 10.05 3.59 2.22
C GLN A 33 9.09 4.41 1.36
N GLN A 34 9.49 4.66 0.10
CA GLN A 34 8.67 5.41 -0.83
C GLN A 34 7.47 4.60 -1.30
N VAL A 35 6.34 5.28 -1.46
CA VAL A 35 5.15 4.77 -2.12
C VAL A 35 4.81 5.72 -3.26
N THR A 36 4.65 5.19 -4.46
CA THR A 36 4.48 5.96 -5.69
C THR A 36 3.33 5.38 -6.53
N THR A 37 3.15 5.94 -7.73
CA THR A 37 2.37 5.27 -8.77
C THR A 37 3.26 5.01 -9.99
N TYR A 38 3.12 3.83 -10.59
CA TYR A 38 3.91 3.41 -11.76
C TYR A 38 3.02 2.95 -12.92
N SER A 39 3.36 3.32 -14.15
CA SER A 39 2.51 3.12 -15.34
C SER A 39 2.62 1.73 -15.96
N HIS A 40 3.67 0.97 -15.66
CA HIS A 40 3.95 -0.32 -16.29
C HIS A 40 3.67 -1.49 -15.34
N LYS A 41 3.47 -2.68 -15.91
CA LYS A 41 3.35 -3.93 -15.14
C LYS A 41 4.69 -4.25 -14.49
N ASP A 42 4.69 -4.38 -13.17
CA ASP A 42 5.87 -4.64 -12.35
C ASP A 42 5.48 -5.46 -11.12
N HIS A 43 6.42 -6.27 -10.59
CA HIS A 43 6.20 -7.01 -9.35
C HIS A 43 6.01 -6.11 -8.13
N ASN A 44 6.60 -4.92 -8.15
CA ASN A 44 6.46 -3.87 -7.15
C ASN A 44 5.09 -3.16 -7.18
N ASN A 45 4.19 -3.56 -8.09
CA ASN A 45 2.79 -3.16 -8.06
C ASN A 45 1.92 -4.10 -7.21
N ASN A 46 2.47 -5.21 -6.71
CA ASN A 46 1.70 -6.25 -6.03
C ASN A 46 1.55 -5.95 -4.53
N TRP A 47 0.30 -5.95 -4.07
CA TRP A 47 -0.08 -5.76 -2.68
C TRP A 47 -0.89 -6.94 -2.18
N MET A 48 -0.74 -7.26 -0.90
CA MET A 48 -1.51 -8.27 -0.19
C MET A 48 -2.48 -7.59 0.76
N ILE A 49 -3.76 -7.95 0.68
CA ILE A 49 -4.72 -7.53 1.70
C ILE A 49 -4.53 -8.38 2.96
N LYS A 50 -4.40 -7.72 4.10
CA LYS A 50 -4.42 -8.33 5.43
C LYS A 50 -5.56 -7.75 6.27
N PRO A 51 -6.17 -8.55 7.16
CA PRO A 51 -7.07 -8.02 8.18
C PRO A 51 -6.38 -6.92 8.99
N TYR A 52 -7.16 -5.94 9.43
CA TYR A 52 -6.66 -4.90 10.34
C TYR A 52 -6.41 -5.43 11.75
N ASP A 53 -7.24 -6.38 12.19
CA ASP A 53 -7.13 -7.07 13.46
C ASP A 53 -6.15 -8.26 13.39
N GLU A 54 -5.66 -8.71 14.54
CA GLU A 54 -4.87 -9.96 14.65
C GLU A 54 -5.78 -11.19 14.62
N SER A 55 -6.96 -11.10 13.98
CA SER A 55 -7.88 -12.22 13.90
C SER A 55 -7.14 -13.42 13.29
N PRO A 56 -7.20 -14.60 13.94
CA PRO A 56 -6.49 -15.77 13.45
C PRO A 56 -6.93 -16.07 12.02
N TYR A 57 -5.95 -16.36 11.18
CA TYR A 57 -6.19 -16.79 9.81
C TYR A 57 -7.03 -18.07 9.83
N LEU A 58 -8.29 -17.99 9.38
CA LEU A 58 -9.27 -19.09 9.47
C LEU A 58 -9.04 -20.24 8.46
N GLY A 59 -7.85 -20.32 7.85
CA GLY A 59 -7.54 -21.33 6.83
C GLY A 59 -8.08 -20.98 5.44
N ALA A 60 -7.77 -21.82 4.45
CA ALA A 60 -8.26 -21.66 3.07
C ALA A 60 -9.76 -21.97 2.92
N GLU A 61 -10.34 -22.70 3.87
CA GLU A 61 -11.74 -23.15 3.83
C GLU A 61 -12.73 -22.04 4.24
N ASN A 62 -12.26 -21.03 4.97
CA ASN A 62 -13.07 -19.90 5.42
C ASN A 62 -12.61 -18.59 4.77
N VAL A 63 -12.98 -18.40 3.50
CA VAL A 63 -12.72 -17.15 2.77
C VAL A 63 -13.58 -16.03 3.36
N ARG A 64 -12.93 -15.04 4.00
CA ARG A 64 -13.59 -13.81 4.43
C ARG A 64 -13.68 -12.84 3.25
N LEU A 65 -14.89 -12.58 2.79
CA LEU A 65 -15.15 -11.54 1.79
C LEU A 65 -15.06 -10.16 2.44
N LEU A 66 -14.35 -9.24 1.78
CA LEU A 66 -14.27 -7.85 2.20
C LEU A 66 -15.55 -7.12 1.83
N ARG A 67 -16.02 -6.28 2.75
CA ARG A 67 -17.18 -5.42 2.57
C ARG A 67 -16.78 -3.96 2.66
N HIS A 68 -17.62 -3.10 2.11
CA HIS A 68 -17.46 -1.66 2.29
C HIS A 68 -17.48 -1.32 3.79
N GLY A 69 -16.54 -0.48 4.23
CA GLY A 69 -16.36 -0.12 5.64
C GLY A 69 -15.39 -1.02 6.41
N ASP A 70 -14.93 -2.14 5.84
CA ASP A 70 -13.92 -2.97 6.50
C ASP A 70 -12.56 -2.25 6.57
N TYR A 71 -11.93 -2.34 7.74
CA TYR A 71 -10.55 -1.92 7.94
C TYR A 71 -9.60 -3.03 7.49
N ILE A 72 -8.63 -2.67 6.66
CA ILE A 72 -7.62 -3.57 6.14
C ILE A 72 -6.23 -2.95 6.28
N ARG A 73 -5.20 -3.79 6.16
CA ARG A 73 -3.82 -3.39 5.91
C ARG A 73 -3.42 -3.83 4.52
N LEU A 74 -2.64 -3.00 3.82
CA LEU A 74 -2.05 -3.34 2.53
C LEU A 74 -0.57 -3.59 2.74
N GLU A 75 -0.11 -4.81 2.50
CA GLU A 75 1.30 -5.17 2.57
C GLU A 75 1.90 -5.22 1.16
N HIS A 76 3.00 -4.52 0.95
CA HIS A 76 3.75 -4.57 -0.31
C HIS A 76 4.47 -5.92 -0.43
N MET A 77 4.21 -6.66 -1.50
CA MET A 77 4.65 -8.05 -1.61
C MET A 77 6.17 -8.22 -1.66
N SER A 78 6.89 -7.31 -2.32
CA SER A 78 8.35 -7.41 -2.48
C SER A 78 9.11 -7.07 -1.20
N THR A 79 8.62 -6.08 -0.43
CA THR A 79 9.37 -5.52 0.72
C THR A 79 8.77 -5.90 2.07
N LYS A 80 7.58 -6.51 2.08
CA LYS A 80 6.79 -6.86 3.28
C LYS A 80 6.45 -5.67 4.17
N ARG A 81 6.60 -4.44 3.68
CA ARG A 81 6.21 -3.24 4.40
C ARG A 81 4.72 -2.96 4.22
N LEU A 82 4.11 -2.39 5.25
CA LEU A 82 2.73 -1.94 5.20
C LEU A 82 2.63 -0.56 4.55
N LEU A 83 1.57 -0.33 3.79
CA LEU A 83 1.16 1.01 3.43
C LEU A 83 0.87 1.80 4.71
N HIS A 84 1.48 2.98 4.82
CA HIS A 84 1.44 3.79 6.03
C HIS A 84 1.34 5.27 5.69
N SER A 85 0.70 6.01 6.59
CA SER A 85 0.53 7.45 6.58
C SER A 85 0.72 8.00 8.00
N HIS A 86 1.11 9.27 8.13
CA HIS A 86 1.43 9.93 9.40
C HIS A 86 1.42 11.46 9.27
N LYS A 87 1.58 12.19 10.37
CA LYS A 87 1.36 13.65 10.38
C LYS A 87 2.49 14.51 9.78
N GLU A 88 3.34 13.96 8.90
CA GLU A 88 4.41 14.67 8.18
C GLU A 88 3.94 15.23 6.83
N ASN A 89 4.62 16.26 6.33
CA ASN A 89 4.28 16.87 5.04
C ASN A 89 4.59 15.92 3.87
N ALA A 90 3.73 15.92 2.86
CA ALA A 90 4.01 15.18 1.63
C ALA A 90 5.20 15.78 0.86
N PRO A 91 5.94 14.98 0.06
CA PRO A 91 7.22 15.39 -0.53
C PRO A 91 7.09 16.52 -1.56
N ILE A 92 5.92 16.63 -2.21
CA ILE A 92 5.66 17.62 -3.26
C ILE A 92 4.49 18.51 -2.87
N THR A 93 3.35 17.92 -2.51
CA THR A 93 2.14 18.69 -2.18
C THR A 93 2.13 19.04 -0.69
N THR A 94 2.65 20.22 -0.35
CA THR A 94 2.75 20.68 1.04
C THR A 94 1.41 20.97 1.72
N LYS A 95 0.30 20.97 0.94
CA LYS A 95 -1.07 21.09 1.47
C LYS A 95 -1.60 19.78 2.07
N HIS A 96 -0.93 18.65 1.83
CA HIS A 96 -1.35 17.34 2.30
C HIS A 96 -0.25 16.66 3.11
N LYS A 97 -0.68 15.83 4.07
CA LYS A 97 0.22 15.01 4.89
C LYS A 97 0.37 13.63 4.26
N GLN A 98 1.48 12.95 4.57
CA GLN A 98 1.74 11.59 4.11
C GLN A 98 0.84 10.57 4.80
#